data_AF-A0A8T2WTV6-F1
#
_entry.id   AF-A0A8T2WTV6-F1
#
_cell.length_a   1.000
_cell.length_b   1.000
_cell.length_c   1.000
_cell.angle_alpha   90.00
_cell.angle_beta   90.00
_cell.angle_gamma   90.00
#
_symmetry.space_group_name_H-M   'P 1'
#
loop_
_entity.id
_entity.type
_entity.pdbx_description
1 polymer ?
#
loop_
_entity_poly.entity_id
_entity_poly.type
_entity_poly.pdbx_seq_one_letter_code
_entity_poly.pdbx_strand_id
1 'polypeptide(L)' 'DRDRKLRIFPDSEHPFGDRPLEPYVMPPRQVREMRPRARRAMIRAQKKAEQQEQGGNDKRKGKKREVEAELTE' A
#
# COMPACT_ATOMS: atom_id res chain seq x y z
N ASP A 1 -28.70 23.15 20.85
CA ASP A 1 -28.15 23.67 19.57
C ASP A 1 -26.63 23.68 19.51
N ARG A 2 -25.99 22.51 19.41
CA ARG A 2 -24.54 22.43 19.12
C ARG A 2 -24.26 22.58 17.62
N ASP A 3 -25.17 22.05 16.81
CA ASP A 3 -25.02 21.98 15.35
C ASP A 3 -25.06 23.36 14.68
N ARG A 4 -25.72 24.35 15.29
CA ARG A 4 -25.72 25.75 14.80
C ARG A 4 -24.32 26.38 14.78
N LYS A 5 -23.33 25.78 15.45
CA LYS A 5 -21.93 26.25 15.49
C LYS A 5 -21.03 25.56 14.46
N LEU A 6 -21.48 24.44 13.86
CA LEU A 6 -20.70 23.70 12.88
C LEU A 6 -21.00 24.25 11.48
N ARG A 7 -19.94 24.54 10.70
CA ARG A 7 -20.03 24.92 9.29
C ARG A 7 -19.12 23.98 8.51
N ILE A 8 -19.64 23.40 7.43
CA ILE A 8 -18.92 22.42 6.60
C ILE A 8 -18.76 23.02 5.21
N PHE A 9 -17.52 23.06 4.74
CA PHE A 9 -17.16 23.46 3.38
C PHE A 9 -16.48 22.26 2.69
N PRO A 10 -16.76 22.01 1.41
CA PRO A 10 -16.17 20.88 0.68
C PRO A 10 -14.67 21.07 0.44
N ASP A 11 -14.26 22.32 0.25
CA ASP A 11 -12.90 22.72 -0.09
C ASP A 11 -12.22 23.45 1.08
N SER A 12 -10.96 23.87 0.86
CA SER A 12 -10.21 24.67 1.84
C SER A 12 -10.65 26.14 1.92
N GLU A 13 -11.42 26.62 0.95
CA GLU A 13 -11.89 28.01 0.91
C GLU A 13 -13.13 28.19 1.80
N HIS A 14 -13.10 29.19 2.67
CA HIS A 14 -14.23 29.53 3.54
C HIS A 14 -14.27 31.04 3.86
N PRO A 15 -15.45 31.64 4.09
CA PRO A 15 -15.61 33.08 4.30
C PRO A 15 -15.16 33.58 5.68
N PHE A 16 -14.52 32.73 6.50
CA PHE A 16 -14.10 33.06 7.85
C PHE A 16 -12.65 33.55 7.96
N GLY A 17 -12.03 34.01 6.86
CA GLY A 17 -10.63 34.47 6.84
C GLY A 17 -10.34 35.67 7.75
N ASP A 18 -11.35 36.52 8.01
CA ASP A 18 -11.20 37.70 8.86
C ASP A 18 -11.12 37.36 10.36
N ARG A 19 -11.47 36.12 10.74
CA ARG A 19 -11.46 35.66 12.13
C ARG A 19 -10.16 34.89 12.40
N PRO A 20 -9.50 35.10 13.54
CA PRO A 20 -8.36 34.28 13.92
C PRO A 20 -8.80 32.82 14.04
N LEU A 21 -8.18 31.94 13.25
CA LEU A 21 -8.46 30.50 13.20
C LEU A 21 -7.31 29.75 13.84
N GLU A 22 -7.60 28.99 14.89
CA GLU A 22 -6.64 28.07 15.49
C GLU A 22 -6.55 26.79 14.63
N PRO A 23 -5.35 26.44 14.10
CA PRO A 23 -5.20 25.21 13.35
C PRO A 23 -5.33 24.00 14.29
N TYR A 24 -6.32 23.16 14.02
CA TYR A 24 -6.50 21.92 14.76
C TYR A 24 -5.68 20.79 14.13
N VAL A 25 -4.72 20.27 14.89
CA VAL A 25 -3.98 19.06 14.52
C VAL A 25 -4.61 17.87 15.23
N MET A 26 -4.95 16.83 14.47
CA MET A 26 -5.44 15.59 15.06
C MET A 26 -4.34 14.96 15.94
N PRO A 27 -4.69 14.37 17.09
CA PRO A 27 -3.75 13.60 17.90
C PRO A 27 -3.06 12.49 17.08
N PRO A 28 -1.83 12.09 17.42
CA PRO A 28 -1.11 11.04 16.72
C PRO A 28 -1.94 9.75 16.73
N ARG A 29 -2.21 9.22 15.53
CA ARG A 29 -2.97 7.99 15.34
C ARG A 29 -2.00 6.82 15.14
N GLN A 30 -2.39 5.63 15.58
CA GLN A 30 -1.67 4.42 15.22
C GLN A 30 -1.85 4.14 13.72
N VAL A 31 -0.76 3.81 13.05
CA VAL A 31 -0.78 3.41 11.65
C VAL A 31 -1.43 2.03 11.55
N ARG A 32 -2.26 1.81 10.53
CA ARG A 32 -2.81 0.48 10.26
C ARG A 32 -1.66 -0.49 10.03
N GLU A 33 -1.72 -1.63 10.70
CA GLU A 33 -0.74 -2.70 10.46
C GLU A 33 -0.75 -3.14 9.00
N MET A 34 0.46 -3.46 8.50
CA MET A 34 0.60 -4.04 7.17
C MET A 34 -0.14 -5.37 7.09
N ARG A 35 -0.95 -5.53 6.04
CA ARG A 35 -1.65 -6.79 5.78
C ARG A 35 -0.66 -7.95 5.70
N PRO A 36 -1.01 -9.16 6.18
CA PRO A 36 -0.11 -10.31 6.16
C PRO A 36 0.47 -10.63 4.78
N ARG A 37 -0.30 -10.43 3.69
CA ARG A 37 0.17 -10.65 2.31
C ARG A 37 1.29 -9.69 1.90
N ALA A 38 1.17 -8.41 2.25
CA ALA A 38 2.19 -7.40 1.95
C ALA A 38 3.48 -7.64 2.74
N ARG A 39 3.36 -7.97 4.03
CA ARG A 39 4.50 -8.40 4.87
C ARG A 39 5.21 -9.61 4.23
N ARG A 40 4.46 -10.66 3.84
CA ARG A 40 5.01 -11.87 3.19
C ARG A 40 5.66 -11.60 1.83
N ALA A 41 5.12 -10.67 1.05
CA ALA A 41 5.68 -10.31 -0.25
C ALA A 41 7.04 -9.60 -0.11
N MET A 42 7.16 -8.65 0.84
CA MET A 42 8.44 -8.01 1.15
C MET A 42 9.48 -9.01 1.62
N ILE A 43 9.12 -9.91 2.54
CA ILE A 43 10.02 -10.98 3.01
C ILE A 43 10.47 -11.87 1.85
N ARG A 44 9.58 -12.22 0.92
CA ARG A 44 9.93 -13.02 -0.26
C ARG A 44 10.86 -12.27 -1.21
N ALA A 45 10.64 -10.97 -1.42
CA ALA A 45 11.49 -10.14 -2.26
C ALA A 45 12.90 -10.02 -1.66
N GLN A 46 13.01 -9.78 -0.35
CA GLN A 46 14.28 -9.75 0.38
C GLN A 46 15.04 -11.06 0.24
N LYS A 47 14.38 -12.20 0.55
CA LYS A 47 15.00 -13.52 0.40
C LYS A 47 15.45 -13.83 -1.03
N LYS A 48 14.68 -13.39 -2.04
CA LYS A 48 15.05 -13.57 -3.46
C LYS A 48 16.27 -12.71 -3.83
N ALA A 49 16.35 -11.48 -3.34
CA ALA A 49 17.49 -10.59 -3.58
C ALA A 49 18.76 -11.16 -2.94
N GLU A 50 18.69 -11.58 -1.67
CA GLU A 50 19.81 -12.21 -0.95
C GLU A 50 20.34 -13.46 -1.68
N GLN A 51 19.44 -14.31 -2.21
CA GLN A 51 19.83 -15.49 -2.99
C GLN A 51 20.49 -15.16 -4.33
N GLN A 52 20.12 -14.04 -4.96
CA GLN A 52 20.75 -13.58 -6.19
C GLN A 52 22.16 -13.02 -5.92
N GLU A 53 22.37 -12.36 -4.78
CA GLU A 53 23.67 -11.82 -4.38
C GLU A 53 24.65 -12.91 -3.91
N GLN A 54 24.17 -13.97 -3.25
CA GLN A 54 25.00 -15.08 -2.74
C GLN A 54 25.42 -16.13 -3.79
N GLY A 55 25.26 -15.84 -5.09
CA GLY A 55 25.85 -16.67 -6.15
C GLY A 55 24.96 -17.77 -6.73
N GLY A 56 23.64 -17.61 -6.71
CA GLY A 56 22.69 -18.54 -7.34
C GLY A 56 22.74 -18.51 -8.88
N ASN A 57 23.80 -19.06 -9.48
CA ASN A 57 23.86 -19.40 -10.91
C ASN A 57 23.31 -20.81 -11.18
N ASP A 58 22.33 -21.28 -10.41
CA ASP A 58 21.55 -22.48 -10.74
C ASP A 58 20.38 -22.10 -11.67
N LYS A 59 20.82 -21.85 -12.90
CA LYS A 59 20.15 -22.05 -14.19
C LYS A 59 18.66 -22.44 -14.11
N ARG A 60 17.83 -21.54 -14.65
CA ARG A 60 16.94 -21.83 -15.79
C ARG A 60 16.69 -23.33 -16.06
N LYS A 61 15.76 -23.98 -15.37
CA LYS A 61 15.21 -25.27 -15.85
C LYS A 61 13.79 -25.47 -15.31
N GLY A 62 12.79 -25.19 -16.15
CA GLY A 62 11.39 -25.45 -15.79
C GLY A 62 10.35 -24.56 -16.47
N LYS A 63 10.66 -23.90 -17.59
CA LYS A 63 9.63 -23.23 -18.39
C LYS A 63 9.84 -23.51 -19.87
N LYS A 64 9.34 -24.66 -20.32
CA LYS A 64 8.82 -24.98 -21.67
C LYS A 64 8.56 -26.50 -21.77
N ARG A 65 7.38 -26.87 -22.30
CA ARG A 65 6.76 -28.21 -22.38
C ARG A 65 6.14 -28.58 -21.02
N GLU A 66 4.84 -28.55 -20.79
CA GLU A 66 3.80 -29.41 -21.38
C GLU A 66 2.43 -28.70 -21.24
N VAL A 67 1.86 -28.10 -22.28
CA VAL A 67 0.40 -27.77 -22.32
C VAL A 67 -0.21 -27.98 -23.72
N GLU A 68 0.58 -28.22 -24.78
CA GLU A 68 0.04 -28.39 -26.15
C GLU A 68 -0.18 -29.86 -26.59
N ALA A 69 -0.28 -30.83 -25.67
CA ALA A 69 -0.38 -32.26 -26.05
C ALA A 69 -1.69 -32.97 -25.69
N GLU A 70 -2.75 -32.25 -25.29
CA GLU A 70 -4.07 -32.87 -25.03
C GLU A 70 -5.22 -32.07 -25.66
N LEU A 71 -5.11 -31.68 -26.94
CA LEU A 71 -6.26 -31.18 -27.70
C LEU A 71 -6.10 -31.51 -29.20
N THR A 72 -5.95 -32.78 -29.56
CA THR A 72 -6.31 -33.29 -30.90
C THR A 72 -6.52 -34.80 -30.87
N GLU A 73 -7.75 -35.18 -31.24
CA GLU A 73 -8.24 -36.46 -31.79
C GLU A 73 -8.36 -37.70 -30.88
#